data_AF-A0A7C7VMX2-F1
#
_entry.id   AF-A0A7C7VMX2-F1
#
_cell.length_a   1.000
_cell.length_b   1.000
_cell.length_c   1.000
_cell.angle_alpha   90.00
_cell.angle_beta   90.00
_cell.angle_gamma   90.00
#
_symmetry.space_group_name_H-M   'P 1'
#
loop_
_entity.id
_entity.type
_entity.pdbx_description
1 polymer ?
#
loop_
_entity_poly.entity_id
_entity_poly.type
_entity_poly.pdbx_seq_one_letter_code
_entity_poly.pdbx_strand_id
1 'polypeptide(L)'
;MNQLQVKLNDLPIGTVSIKGKDEIYAFEYTSEWKESGYEISPHLTFDKTISSGIIKRFLENLLPEGKGLDDLTTFTHISKNNIFGF
;
A
#
# COMPACT_ATOMS: atom_id res chain seq x y z
N MET A 1 2.99 -12.64 -8.48
CA MET A 1 2.86 -11.99 -7.16
C MET A 1 3.61 -10.68 -7.31
N ASN A 2 2.90 -9.56 -7.22
CA ASN A 2 3.50 -8.25 -7.47
C ASN A 2 3.77 -7.59 -6.13
N GLN A 3 4.91 -6.90 -6.00
CA GLN A 3 5.32 -6.28 -4.75
C GLN A 3 5.98 -4.94 -5.02
N LEU A 4 5.77 -3.99 -4.12
CA LEU A 4 6.37 -2.66 -4.15
C LEU A 4 7.09 -2.43 -2.83
N GLN A 5 8.32 -1.94 -2.93
CA GLN A 5 9.10 -1.54 -1.76
C GLN A 5 8.59 -0.19 -1.26
N VAL A 6 8.33 -0.11 0.04
CA VAL A 6 7.92 1.12 0.71
C VAL A 6 9.12 1.73 1.41
N LYS A 7 9.37 3.02 1.12
CA LYS A 7 10.50 3.77 1.65
C LYS A 7 10.05 5.07 2.28
N LEU A 8 10.76 5.50 3.32
CA LEU A 8 10.67 6.82 3.91
C LEU A 8 12.02 7.52 3.76
N ASN A 9 12.09 8.58 2.94
CA ASN A 9 13.36 9.28 2.65
C ASN A 9 14.50 8.31 2.26
N ASP A 10 14.23 7.44 1.28
CA ASP A 10 15.10 6.35 0.81
C ASP A 10 15.38 5.20 1.78
N LEU A 11 14.98 5.31 3.05
CA LEU A 11 15.08 4.22 4.02
C LEU A 11 13.97 3.18 3.75
N PRO A 12 14.30 1.91 3.46
CA PRO A 12 13.29 0.86 3.30
C PRO A 12 12.62 0.54 4.63
N ILE A 13 11.30 0.67 4.67
CA ILE A 13 10.49 0.45 5.88
C ILE A 13 9.60 -0.79 5.78
N GLY A 14 9.36 -1.29 4.57
CA GLY A 14 8.50 -2.45 4.37
C GLY A 14 8.23 -2.75 2.90
N THR A 15 7.33 -3.71 2.70
CA THR A 15 6.90 -4.18 1.39
C THR A 15 5.38 -4.29 1.39
N VAL A 16 4.75 -3.76 0.35
CA VAL A 16 3.35 -4.02 0.05
C VAL A 16 3.28 -5.02 -1.11
N SER A 17 2.42 -6.02 -1.00
CA SER A 17 2.25 -7.05 -2.02
C SER A 17 0.79 -7.31 -2.33
N ILE A 18 0.53 -7.76 -3.56
CA ILE A 18 -0.80 -8.13 -4.04
C ILE A 18 -0.76 -9.55 -4.65
N LYS A 19 -1.74 -10.37 -4.27
CA LYS A 19 -1.85 -11.76 -4.72
C LYS A 19 -3.22 -12.06 -5.32
N GLY A 20 -3.18 -12.77 -6.45
CA GLY A 20 -4.37 -13.33 -7.10
C GLY A 20 -5.21 -12.28 -7.84
N LYS A 21 -6.32 -12.75 -8.41
CA LYS A 21 -7.31 -11.88 -9.07
C LYS A 21 -8.21 -11.14 -8.07
N ASP A 22 -8.31 -11.67 -6.85
CA ASP A 22 -9.13 -11.10 -5.77
C ASP A 22 -8.43 -9.94 -5.06
N GLU A 23 -7.29 -9.46 -5.58
CA GLU A 23 -6.54 -8.33 -5.06
C GLU A 23 -6.27 -8.46 -3.55
N ILE A 24 -5.69 -9.58 -3.13
CA ILE A 24 -5.38 -9.80 -1.72
C ILE A 24 -4.09 -9.03 -1.39
N TYR A 25 -4.25 -7.93 -0.65
CA TYR A 25 -3.16 -7.08 -0.20
C TYR A 25 -2.52 -7.62 1.08
N ALA A 26 -1.20 -7.54 1.15
CA ALA A 26 -0.41 -7.77 2.36
C ALA A 26 0.63 -6.65 2.52
N PHE A 27 0.92 -6.29 3.77
CA PHE A 27 1.92 -5.29 4.12
C PHE A 27 2.81 -5.84 5.22
N GLU A 28 4.12 -5.79 5.01
CA GLU A 28 5.12 -6.29 5.94
C GLU A 28 6.16 -5.21 6.19
N TYR A 29 6.33 -4.81 7.45
CA TYR A 29 7.43 -3.96 7.87
C TYR A 29 8.74 -4.74 7.88
N THR A 30 9.85 -4.04 7.62
CA THR A 30 11.19 -4.59 7.90
C THR A 30 11.40 -4.76 9.40
N SER A 31 12.22 -5.73 9.80
CA SER A 31 12.52 -5.97 11.22
C SER A 31 13.17 -4.74 11.85
N GLU A 32 14.08 -4.09 11.13
CA GLU A 32 14.79 -2.89 11.56
C GLU A 32 13.83 -1.72 11.84
N TRP A 33 12.78 -1.57 11.01
CA TRP A 33 11.77 -0.53 11.19
C TRP A 33 10.81 -0.84 12.34
N LYS A 34 10.49 -2.12 12.59
CA LYS A 34 9.70 -2.49 13.77
C LYS A 34 10.42 -2.18 15.09
N GLU A 35 11.75 -2.30 15.11
CA GLU A 35 12.55 -2.06 16.32
C GLU A 35 12.75 -0.57 16.64
N SER A 36 12.86 0.27 15.61
CA SER A 36 13.30 1.68 15.78
C SER A 36 12.36 2.73 15.19
N GLY A 37 11.39 2.29 14.40
CA GLY A 37 10.47 3.15 13.66
C GLY A 37 9.10 3.27 14.32
N TYR A 38 8.10 3.57 13.49
CA TYR A 38 6.71 3.74 13.90
C TYR A 38 5.75 3.15 12.87
N GLU A 39 4.53 2.88 13.32
CA GLU A 39 3.43 2.42 12.48
C GLU A 39 3.01 3.56 11.53
N ILE A 40 3.09 3.34 10.22
CA ILE A 40 2.80 4.40 9.22
C ILE A 40 1.31 4.75 9.12
N SER A 41 0.47 3.97 9.80
CA SER A 41 -0.96 4.22 9.96
C SER A 41 -1.40 3.56 11.27
N PRO A 42 -2.34 4.16 12.03
CA PRO A 42 -2.92 3.54 13.23
C PRO A 42 -3.58 2.18 12.98
N HIS A 43 -3.85 1.86 11.71
CA HIS A 43 -4.45 0.59 11.28
C HIS A 43 -3.44 -0.40 10.70
N LEU A 44 -2.19 0.03 10.46
CA LEU A 44 -1.09 -0.83 10.01
C LEU A 44 -0.15 -1.13 11.17
N THR A 45 -0.64 -1.87 12.16
CA THR A 45 0.09 -2.10 13.42
C THR A 45 1.20 -3.14 13.30
N PHE A 46 2.26 -3.05 14.11
CA PHE A 46 3.43 -3.96 14.04
C PHE A 46 3.13 -5.42 14.40
N ASP A 47 2.29 -5.64 15.42
CA ASP A 47 2.13 -6.94 16.08
C ASP A 47 0.77 -7.60 15.83
N LYS A 48 0.03 -7.13 14.82
CA LYS A 48 -1.23 -7.73 14.43
C LYS A 48 -1.25 -8.05 12.95
N THR A 49 -1.94 -9.13 12.62
CA THR A 49 -2.26 -9.43 11.24
C THR A 49 -3.18 -8.33 10.71
N ILE A 50 -2.69 -7.62 9.69
CA ILE A 50 -3.43 -6.57 9.02
C ILE A 50 -4.30 -7.22 7.95
N SER A 51 -5.59 -6.90 7.92
CA SER A 51 -6.48 -7.43 6.89
C SER A 51 -6.22 -6.75 5.53
N SER A 52 -6.39 -7.50 4.45
CA SER A 52 -6.28 -6.98 3.07
C SER A 52 -7.13 -5.71 2.86
N GLY A 53 -8.35 -5.67 3.42
CA GLY A 53 -9.24 -4.51 3.31
C GLY A 53 -8.73 -3.25 4.00
N ILE A 54 -8.00 -3.38 5.12
CA ILE A 54 -7.37 -2.23 5.79
C ILE A 54 -6.22 -1.68 4.93
N ILE A 55 -5.40 -2.57 4.36
CA ILE A 55 -4.28 -2.18 3.49
C ILE A 55 -4.82 -1.50 2.24
N LYS A 56 -5.86 -2.06 1.62
CA LYS A 56 -6.54 -1.45 0.47
C LYS A 56 -7.01 -0.03 0.80
N ARG A 57 -7.73 0.17 1.90
CA ARG A 57 -8.21 1.50 2.32
C ARG A 57 -7.07 2.48 2.60
N PHE A 58 -5.98 1.99 3.20
CA PHE A 58 -4.79 2.82 3.39
C PHE A 58 -4.24 3.30 2.04
N LEU A 59 -4.09 2.41 1.06
CA LEU A 59 -3.61 2.77 -0.28
C LEU A 59 -4.59 3.70 -1.01
N GLU A 60 -5.90 3.46 -0.91
CA GLU A 60 -6.94 4.35 -1.48
C GLU A 60 -6.82 5.77 -0.94
N ASN A 61 -6.57 5.93 0.36
CA ASN A 61 -6.39 7.23 0.99
C ASN A 61 -5.09 7.94 0.61
N LEU A 62 -4.14 7.26 -0.03
CA LEU A 62 -2.93 7.87 -0.59
C LEU A 62 -3.15 8.37 -2.01
N LEU A 63 -4.19 7.89 -2.69
CA LEU A 63 -4.53 8.35 -4.03
C LEU A 63 -5.22 9.72 -3.95
N PRO A 64 -5.01 10.59 -4.96
CA PRO A 64 -5.76 11.83 -5.09
C PRO A 64 -7.27 11.55 -5.12
N GLU A 65 -8.04 12.43 -4.51
CA GLU A 65 -9.51 12.39 -4.59
C GLU A 65 -10.03 13.26 -5.75
N GLY A 66 -11.28 13.02 -6.15
CA GLY A 66 -11.97 13.83 -7.15
C GLY A 66 -11.26 13.85 -8.51
N LYS A 67 -11.06 15.05 -9.07
CA LYS A 67 -10.51 15.22 -10.43
C LYS A 67 -9.09 14.66 -10.59
N GLY A 68 -8.29 14.65 -9.52
CA GLY A 68 -6.94 14.08 -9.54
C GLY A 68 -6.93 12.57 -9.78
N LEU A 69 -7.97 11.85 -9.34
CA LEU A 69 -8.13 10.42 -9.63
C LEU A 69 -8.48 10.18 -11.09
N ASP A 70 -9.38 10.99 -11.65
CA ASP A 70 -9.78 10.90 -13.06
C ASP A 70 -8.56 11.14 -13.98
N ASP A 71 -7.71 12.11 -13.63
CA ASP A 71 -6.47 12.38 -14.35
C ASP A 71 -5.49 11.20 -14.25
N LEU A 72 -5.28 10.62 -13.06
CA LEU A 72 -4.43 9.42 -12.90
C LEU A 72 -4.92 8.21 -13.69
N THR A 73 -6.22 7.94 -13.70
CA THR A 73 -6.81 6.85 -14.49
C THR A 73 -6.71 7.07 -16.01
N THR A 74 -6.52 8.32 -16.43
CA THR A 74 -6.32 8.69 -17.84
C THR A 74 -4.85 8.54 -18.24
N PHE A 75 -3.91 8.86 -17.34
CA PHE A 75 -2.47 8.80 -17.58
C PHE A 75 -1.85 7.41 -17.36
N THR A 76 -2.47 6.63 -16.48
CA THR A 76 -2.02 5.28 -16.13
C THR A 76 -3.23 4.38 -16.39
N HIS A 77 -3.11 3.32 -17.19
CA HIS A 77 -4.20 2.35 -17.44
C HIS A 77 -4.63 1.57 -16.17
N ILE A 78 -4.39 2.14 -14.99
CA ILE A 78 -4.88 1.78 -13.67
C ILE A 78 -6.38 2.09 -13.68
N SER A 79 -7.21 1.06 -13.88
CA SER A 79 -8.66 1.24 -13.74
C SER A 79 -8.98 1.72 -12.31
N LYS A 80 -10.10 2.44 -12.13
CA LYS A 80 -10.60 2.92 -10.82
C LYS A 80 -10.63 1.84 -9.72
N ASN A 81 -10.50 0.56 -10.07
CA ASN A 81 -10.51 -0.57 -9.15
C ASN A 81 -9.15 -1.22 -8.88
N ASN A 82 -8.07 -0.85 -9.56
CA ASN A 82 -6.81 -1.62 -9.49
C ASN A 82 -5.65 -0.74 -9.01
N ILE A 83 -5.41 -0.70 -7.70
CA ILE A 83 -4.43 0.19 -7.05
C ILE A 83 -2.97 -0.24 -7.29
N PHE A 84 -2.74 -1.30 -8.06
CA PHE A 84 -1.41 -1.92 -8.24
C PHE A 84 -0.94 -1.98 -9.69
N GLY A 85 -1.48 -1.17 -10.58
CA GLY A 85 -1.03 -1.13 -11.98
C GLY A 85 0.28 -0.38 -12.16
N PHE A 86 1.40 -1.08 -12.00
CA PHE A 86 2.67 -0.80 -12.68
C PHE A 86 3.08 -2.04 -13.48
#